data_AF-A0A2M8F1Z5-F1
#
_entry.id   AF-A0A2M8F1Z5-F1
#
_cell.length_a   1.000
_cell.length_b   1.000
_cell.length_c   1.000
_cell.angle_alpha   90.00
_cell.angle_beta   90.00
_cell.angle_gamma   90.00
#
_symmetry.space_group_name_H-M   'P 1'
#
loop_
_entity.id
_entity.type
_entity.pdbx_description
1 polymer ?
#
loop_
_entity_poly.entity_id
_entity_poly.type
_entity_poly.pdbx_seq_one_letter_code
_entity_poly.pdbx_strand_id
1 'polypeptide(L)'
;MGSEVSDEMEGWKTYTNEEYGFSFKYPSDWFEYQDEEHINYGITALFKVAITPLFSQGGHMGNELAILYVKNTPLSLADYAKELANMQSVTEFFPVEIGGQPALEYEDKYYSESKYVVKNNNNYLHIIFRNSTSNTIDQILSTFEFVK
;
A
#
# COMPACT_ATOMS: atom_id res chain seq x y z
N MET A 1 -14.36 -28.20 -3.01
CA MET A 1 -14.68 -26.92 -2.34
C MET A 1 -13.62 -25.94 -2.81
N GLY A 2 -13.97 -24.99 -3.66
CA GLY A 2 -13.02 -24.03 -4.20
C GLY A 2 -13.63 -23.26 -5.36
N SER A 3 -14.15 -22.07 -5.07
CA SER A 3 -14.48 -21.00 -6.03
C SER A 3 -15.40 -19.94 -5.39
N GLU A 4 -15.02 -19.31 -4.27
CA GLU A 4 -15.77 -18.16 -3.73
C GLU A 4 -15.00 -16.84 -3.82
N VAL A 5 -13.68 -16.88 -4.04
CA VAL A 5 -12.85 -15.67 -4.11
C VAL A 5 -12.94 -14.95 -5.48
N SER A 6 -13.40 -15.63 -6.54
CA SER A 6 -13.40 -15.05 -7.90
C SER A 6 -14.52 -14.04 -8.16
N ASP A 7 -15.70 -14.25 -7.57
CA ASP A 7 -16.89 -13.44 -7.89
C ASP A 7 -16.88 -12.11 -7.12
N GLU A 8 -16.27 -12.06 -5.94
CA GLU A 8 -16.20 -10.82 -5.13
C GLU A 8 -15.28 -9.75 -5.75
N MET A 9 -14.35 -10.16 -6.61
CA MET A 9 -13.41 -9.26 -7.29
C MET A 9 -13.74 -9.07 -8.78
N GLU A 10 -14.93 -9.46 -9.21
CA GLU A 10 -15.37 -9.26 -10.59
C GLU A 10 -15.39 -7.76 -10.93
N GLY A 11 -14.79 -7.40 -12.08
CA GLY A 11 -14.73 -6.02 -12.56
C GLY A 11 -13.70 -5.12 -11.87
N TRP A 12 -12.90 -5.63 -10.93
CA TRP A 12 -11.79 -4.87 -10.33
C TRP A 12 -10.77 -4.42 -11.38
N LYS A 13 -10.18 -3.25 -11.15
CA LYS A 13 -9.12 -2.70 -12.00
C LYS A 13 -7.77 -3.27 -11.57
N THR A 14 -6.82 -3.31 -12.51
CA THR A 14 -5.43 -3.70 -12.22
C THR A 14 -4.53 -2.48 -12.33
N TYR A 15 -3.71 -2.25 -11.31
CA TYR A 15 -2.60 -1.30 -11.36
C TYR A 15 -1.29 -2.08 -11.55
N THR A 16 -0.43 -1.57 -12.42
CA THR A 16 0.89 -2.16 -12.67
C THR A 16 1.94 -1.05 -12.64
N ASN A 17 2.96 -1.22 -11.79
CA ASN A 17 4.15 -0.39 -11.79
C ASN A 17 5.33 -1.20 -12.35
N GLU A 18 5.63 -1.02 -13.64
CA GLU A 18 6.69 -1.77 -14.32
C GLU A 18 8.11 -1.39 -13.84
N GLU A 19 8.29 -0.13 -13.44
CA GLU A 19 9.57 0.39 -12.94
C GLU A 19 10.00 -0.39 -11.69
N TYR A 20 9.09 -0.46 -10.71
CA TYR A 20 9.33 -1.13 -9.43
C TYR A 20 8.92 -2.60 -9.42
N GLY A 21 8.28 -3.10 -10.47
CA GLY A 21 8.02 -4.53 -10.65
C GLY A 21 6.95 -5.10 -9.73
N PHE A 22 5.83 -4.39 -9.56
CA PHE A 22 4.68 -4.92 -8.82
C PHE A 22 3.35 -4.60 -9.51
N SER A 23 2.34 -5.42 -9.26
CA SER A 23 0.97 -5.19 -9.68
C SER A 23 -0.02 -5.63 -8.61
N PHE A 24 -1.20 -5.05 -8.60
CA PHE A 24 -2.29 -5.44 -7.70
C PHE A 24 -3.64 -5.04 -8.30
N LYS A 25 -4.72 -5.63 -7.80
CA LYS A 25 -6.09 -5.26 -8.16
C LYS A 25 -6.73 -4.37 -7.10
N TYR A 26 -7.63 -3.51 -7.54
CA TYR A 26 -8.39 -2.62 -6.66
C TYR A 26 -9.83 -2.40 -7.16
N PRO A 27 -10.77 -2.00 -6.27
CA PRO A 27 -12.16 -1.77 -6.62
C PRO A 27 -12.34 -0.79 -7.80
N SER A 28 -13.28 -1.08 -8.69
CA SER A 28 -13.50 -0.27 -9.90
C SER A 28 -14.12 1.10 -9.64
N ASP A 29 -14.75 1.28 -8.48
CA ASP A 29 -15.24 2.56 -7.97
C ASP A 29 -14.12 3.41 -7.36
N TRP A 30 -12.86 2.97 -7.42
CA TRP A 30 -11.70 3.79 -7.13
C TRP A 30 -11.05 4.26 -8.43
N PHE A 31 -10.35 5.38 -8.37
CA PHE A 31 -9.50 5.87 -9.44
C PHE A 31 -8.11 6.15 -8.93
N GLU A 32 -7.15 5.91 -9.81
CA GLU A 32 -5.77 6.28 -9.59
C GLU A 32 -5.56 7.76 -9.86
N TYR A 33 -4.87 8.44 -8.96
CA TYR A 33 -4.43 9.80 -9.17
C TYR A 33 -2.92 9.83 -9.37
N GLN A 34 -2.49 10.41 -10.48
CA GLN A 34 -1.11 10.68 -10.81
C GLN A 34 -0.98 12.17 -11.09
N ASP A 35 -0.33 12.93 -10.21
CA ASP A 35 0.21 14.24 -10.57
C ASP A 35 1.74 14.16 -10.70
N GLU A 36 2.33 15.20 -11.29
CA GLU A 36 3.78 15.26 -11.53
C GLU A 36 4.59 15.21 -10.22
N GLU A 37 4.06 15.72 -9.11
CA GLU A 37 4.75 15.66 -7.81
C GLU A 37 4.80 14.21 -7.29
N HIS A 38 3.68 13.49 -7.33
CA HIS A 38 3.57 12.11 -6.86
C HIS A 38 4.38 11.13 -7.71
N ILE A 39 4.39 11.30 -9.04
CA ILE A 39 5.19 10.48 -9.96
C ILE A 39 6.68 10.61 -9.61
N ASN A 40 7.17 11.83 -9.39
CA ASN A 40 8.59 12.09 -9.12
C ASN A 40 9.09 11.49 -7.79
N TYR A 41 8.19 11.16 -6.86
CA TYR A 41 8.52 10.49 -5.59
C TYR A 41 8.17 9.00 -5.57
N GLY A 42 7.72 8.43 -6.69
CA GLY A 42 7.29 7.03 -6.76
C GLY A 42 6.07 6.74 -5.89
N ILE A 43 5.17 7.71 -5.77
CA ILE A 43 3.94 7.64 -4.97
C ILE A 43 2.74 7.39 -5.91
N THR A 44 1.86 6.48 -5.51
CA THR A 44 0.56 6.25 -6.13
C THR A 44 -0.53 6.36 -5.07
N ALA A 45 -1.55 7.19 -5.34
CA ALA A 45 -2.69 7.37 -4.45
C ALA A 45 -3.99 6.94 -5.13
N LEU A 46 -4.84 6.23 -4.39
CA LEU A 46 -6.15 5.78 -4.82
C LEU A 46 -7.25 6.52 -4.08
N PHE A 47 -8.24 6.99 -4.83
CA PHE A 47 -9.38 7.76 -4.34
C PHE A 47 -10.69 7.13 -4.79
N LYS A 48 -11.80 7.44 -4.12
CA LYS A 48 -13.13 7.04 -4.60
C LYS A 48 -13.54 7.89 -5.79
N VAL A 49 -14.09 7.26 -6.84
CA VAL A 49 -14.63 7.93 -8.03
C VAL A 49 -15.65 9.01 -7.63
N ALA A 50 -15.62 10.11 -8.38
CA ALA A 50 -16.45 11.31 -8.18
C ALA A 50 -16.18 12.09 -6.87
N ILE A 51 -15.14 11.73 -6.11
CA ILE A 51 -14.62 12.56 -5.03
C ILE A 51 -13.45 13.40 -5.56
N THR A 52 -13.50 14.72 -5.33
CA THR A 52 -12.38 15.63 -5.64
C THR A 52 -11.20 15.30 -4.72
N PRO A 53 -10.00 14.99 -5.26
CA PRO A 53 -8.81 14.79 -4.44
C PRO A 53 -8.53 16.02 -3.58
N LEU A 54 -8.38 15.81 -2.27
CA LEU A 54 -7.91 16.81 -1.34
C LEU A 54 -6.55 16.36 -0.84
N PHE A 55 -5.49 16.99 -1.33
CA PHE A 55 -4.14 16.71 -0.87
C PHE A 55 -3.83 17.50 0.38
N SER A 56 -3.20 16.84 1.34
CA SER A 56 -2.58 17.51 2.47
C SER A 56 -1.07 17.64 2.27
N GLN A 57 -0.53 18.84 2.44
CA GLN A 57 0.93 19.01 2.53
C GLN A 57 1.46 18.29 3.77
N GLY A 58 2.57 17.55 3.63
CA GLY A 58 3.23 16.91 4.77
C GLY A 58 2.54 15.67 5.34
N GLY A 59 1.63 15.02 4.59
CA GLY A 59 1.10 13.71 4.97
C GLY A 59 -0.03 13.70 6.00
N HIS A 60 -0.79 14.79 6.15
CA HIS A 60 -1.90 14.89 7.11
C HIS A 60 -3.30 15.09 6.50
N MET A 61 -4.06 14.00 6.37
CA MET A 61 -5.50 13.91 6.06
C MET A 61 -5.97 14.58 4.76
N GLY A 62 -5.81 13.84 3.66
CA GLY A 62 -6.67 13.94 2.49
C GLY A 62 -7.83 12.95 2.53
N ASN A 63 -8.44 12.68 1.38
CA ASN A 63 -9.53 11.70 1.19
C ASN A 63 -9.08 10.46 0.40
N GLU A 64 -7.80 10.12 0.48
CA GLU A 64 -7.25 8.90 -0.09
C GLU A 64 -7.82 7.65 0.60
N LEU A 65 -8.03 6.58 -0.17
CA LEU A 65 -8.40 5.26 0.33
C LEU A 65 -7.19 4.37 0.55
N ALA A 66 -6.21 4.47 -0.35
CA ALA A 66 -4.92 3.81 -0.26
C ALA A 66 -3.80 4.70 -0.82
N ILE A 67 -2.61 4.60 -0.22
CA ILE A 67 -1.38 5.23 -0.72
C ILE A 67 -0.30 4.16 -0.77
N LEU A 68 0.40 4.12 -1.89
CA LEU A 68 1.57 3.29 -2.09
C LEU A 68 2.76 4.19 -2.40
N TYR A 69 3.92 3.88 -1.82
CA TYR A 69 5.16 4.54 -2.21
C TYR A 69 6.36 3.65 -2.01
N VAL A 70 7.40 3.90 -2.82
CA VAL A 70 8.62 3.10 -2.80
C VAL A 70 9.74 3.82 -2.07
N LYS A 71 10.36 3.14 -1.12
CA LYS A 71 11.59 3.58 -0.46
C LYS A 71 12.76 2.71 -0.89
N ASN A 72 13.78 3.31 -1.48
CA ASN A 72 15.05 2.65 -1.71
C ASN A 72 15.93 2.72 -0.45
N THR A 73 16.42 1.58 0.02
CA THR A 73 17.40 1.50 1.12
C THR A 73 18.10 0.15 1.13
N PRO A 74 19.42 0.08 1.44
CA PRO A 74 20.15 -1.17 1.52
C PRO A 74 19.88 -1.97 2.81
N LEU A 75 19.08 -1.42 3.73
CA LEU A 75 18.83 -2.05 5.03
C LEU A 75 18.06 -3.37 4.91
N SER A 76 18.35 -4.30 5.83
CA SER A 76 17.52 -5.48 6.03
C SER A 76 16.13 -5.09 6.54
N LEU A 77 15.12 -5.95 6.38
CA LEU A 77 13.75 -5.64 6.82
C LEU A 77 13.71 -5.38 8.34
N ALA A 78 14.51 -6.12 9.11
CA ALA A 78 14.63 -5.95 10.54
C ALA A 78 15.30 -4.62 10.93
N ASP A 79 16.31 -4.18 10.19
CA ASP A 79 16.97 -2.89 10.46
C ASP A 79 16.11 -1.71 9.99
N TYR A 80 15.38 -1.89 8.89
CA TYR A 80 14.44 -0.88 8.41
C TYR A 80 13.26 -0.70 9.38
N ALA A 81 12.75 -1.79 9.98
CA ALA A 81 11.73 -1.71 11.02
C ALA A 81 12.19 -0.88 12.23
N LYS A 82 13.46 -0.98 12.64
CA LYS A 82 14.04 -0.13 13.71
C LYS A 82 14.07 1.34 13.31
N GLU A 83 14.40 1.64 12.05
CA GLU A 83 14.37 3.01 11.54
C GLU A 83 12.93 3.57 11.59
N LEU A 84 11.94 2.78 11.13
CA LEU A 84 10.53 3.15 11.18
C LEU A 84 10.03 3.38 12.61
N ALA A 85 10.40 2.51 13.56
CA ALA A 85 10.06 2.65 14.97
C ALA A 85 10.51 4.01 15.53
N ASN A 86 11.73 4.43 15.18
CA ASN A 86 12.32 5.70 15.63
C ASN A 86 11.67 6.92 14.98
N MET A 87 11.28 6.84 13.71
CA MET A 87 10.73 7.98 12.97
C MET A 87 9.23 8.17 13.16
N GLN A 88 8.46 7.08 13.23
CA GLN A 88 7.01 7.12 13.15
C GLN A 88 6.31 6.78 14.48
N SER A 89 7.06 6.68 15.59
CA SER A 89 6.50 6.26 16.89
C SER A 89 5.76 4.92 16.82
N VAL A 90 6.24 4.02 15.95
CA VAL A 90 5.69 2.66 15.80
C VAL A 90 6.21 1.79 16.93
N THR A 91 5.29 1.17 17.68
CA THR A 91 5.63 0.38 18.86
C THR A 91 5.72 -1.11 18.59
N GLU A 92 5.05 -1.59 17.54
CA GLU A 92 4.95 -3.01 17.24
C GLU A 92 4.88 -3.24 15.73
N PHE A 93 5.45 -4.37 15.31
CA PHE A 93 5.41 -4.85 13.93
C PHE A 93 4.98 -6.31 13.94
N PHE A 94 4.07 -6.66 13.04
CA PHE A 94 3.57 -8.01 12.87
C PHE A 94 4.08 -8.58 11.54
N PRO A 95 4.86 -9.68 11.57
CA PRO A 95 5.30 -10.34 10.34
C PRO A 95 4.11 -10.89 9.55
N VAL A 96 4.04 -10.53 8.27
CA VAL A 96 3.04 -11.01 7.31
C VAL A 96 3.71 -11.35 5.98
N GLU A 97 2.94 -11.93 5.07
CA GLU A 97 3.39 -12.21 3.70
C GLU A 97 2.42 -11.54 2.72
N ILE A 98 2.95 -10.80 1.74
CA ILE A 98 2.16 -10.16 0.69
C ILE A 98 2.77 -10.54 -0.65
N GLY A 99 1.98 -11.16 -1.53
CA GLY A 99 2.45 -11.61 -2.85
C GLY A 99 3.67 -12.53 -2.80
N GLY A 100 3.80 -13.36 -1.76
CA GLY A 100 4.96 -14.25 -1.55
C GLY A 100 6.21 -13.56 -0.99
N GLN A 101 6.15 -12.25 -0.69
CA GLN A 101 7.26 -11.49 -0.15
C GLN A 101 7.13 -11.26 1.37
N PRO A 102 8.24 -11.31 2.12
CA PRO A 102 8.25 -10.93 3.52
C PRO A 102 7.82 -9.47 3.70
N ALA A 103 6.89 -9.26 4.62
CA ALA A 103 6.34 -7.96 4.93
C ALA A 103 6.15 -7.78 6.44
N LEU A 104 5.93 -6.53 6.84
CA LEU A 104 5.50 -6.17 8.19
C LEU A 104 4.23 -5.34 8.10
N GLU A 105 3.25 -5.72 8.89
CA GLU A 105 2.11 -4.88 9.25
C GLU A 105 2.46 -4.07 10.50
N TYR A 106 2.03 -2.82 10.55
CA TYR A 106 2.23 -1.95 11.71
C TYR A 106 1.18 -0.83 11.76
N GLU A 107 1.02 -0.26 12.95
CA GLU A 107 0.23 0.94 13.19
C GLU A 107 1.11 1.99 13.87
N ASP A 108 0.85 3.27 13.60
CA ASP A 108 1.45 4.36 14.36
C ASP A 108 0.51 4.88 15.44
N LYS A 109 1.06 5.63 16.40
CA LYS A 109 0.32 6.12 17.56
C LYS A 109 -0.73 7.19 17.24
N TYR A 110 -0.62 7.85 16.10
CA TYR A 110 -1.35 9.07 15.77
C TYR A 110 -2.54 8.82 14.84
N TYR A 111 -2.44 7.82 13.97
CA TYR A 111 -3.42 7.52 12.94
C TYR A 111 -3.88 6.07 13.00
N SER A 112 -5.20 5.88 12.93
CA SER A 112 -5.83 4.57 12.74
C SER A 112 -5.75 4.17 11.27
N GLU A 113 -4.55 3.81 10.81
CA GLU A 113 -4.27 3.39 9.44
C GLU A 113 -3.66 2.00 9.43
N SER A 114 -4.10 1.14 8.51
CA SER A 114 -3.43 -0.14 8.28
C SER A 114 -2.22 0.09 7.39
N LYS A 115 -1.02 -0.16 7.92
CA LYS A 115 0.24 0.07 7.20
C LYS A 115 0.99 -1.24 7.00
N TYR A 116 1.49 -1.39 5.79
CA TYR A 116 2.31 -2.53 5.41
C TYR A 116 3.59 -2.01 4.78
N VAL A 117 4.69 -2.71 5.06
CA VAL A 117 5.94 -2.55 4.35
C VAL A 117 6.37 -3.90 3.81
N VAL A 118 6.43 -4.00 2.48
CA VAL A 118 6.77 -5.23 1.76
C VAL A 118 8.15 -5.09 1.16
N LYS A 119 9.01 -6.08 1.37
CA LYS A 119 10.31 -6.11 0.69
C LYS A 119 10.10 -6.46 -0.79
N ASN A 120 10.64 -5.65 -1.68
CA ASN A 120 10.66 -5.91 -3.12
C ASN A 120 12.07 -5.61 -3.64
N ASN A 121 12.88 -6.66 -3.81
CA ASN A 121 14.29 -6.54 -4.22
C ASN A 121 15.10 -5.62 -3.27
N ASN A 122 15.65 -4.51 -3.80
CA ASN A 122 16.41 -3.50 -3.05
C ASN A 122 15.52 -2.35 -2.54
N ASN A 123 14.21 -2.50 -2.65
CA ASN A 123 13.22 -1.49 -2.29
C ASN A 123 12.26 -2.03 -1.23
N TYR A 124 11.64 -1.09 -0.52
CA TYR A 124 10.48 -1.35 0.31
C TYR A 124 9.26 -0.64 -0.27
N LEU A 125 8.21 -1.41 -0.53
CA LEU A 125 6.91 -0.88 -0.90
C LEU A 125 6.12 -0.63 0.38
N HIS A 126 5.80 0.63 0.65
CA HIS A 126 4.85 1.00 1.68
C HIS A 126 3.45 1.00 1.09
N ILE A 127 2.49 0.46 1.86
CA ILE A 127 1.07 0.41 1.52
C ILE A 127 0.32 0.91 2.75
N ILE A 128 -0.47 1.97 2.59
CA ILE A 128 -1.21 2.60 3.69
C ILE A 128 -2.67 2.66 3.31
N PHE A 129 -3.55 2.15 4.18
CA PHE A 129 -5.00 2.25 4.04
C PHE A 129 -5.58 3.12 5.16
N ARG A 130 -6.46 4.06 4.79
CA ARG A 130 -7.01 5.07 5.73
C ARG A 130 -8.51 4.94 5.97
N ASN A 131 -9.26 4.68 4.90
CA ASN A 131 -10.72 4.64 4.91
C ASN A 131 -11.26 3.38 4.23
N SER A 132 -10.51 2.28 4.37
CA SER A 132 -10.82 0.99 3.75
C SER A 132 -11.22 -0.02 4.83
N THR A 133 -12.15 -0.91 4.50
CA THR A 133 -12.54 -1.99 5.44
C THR A 133 -11.50 -3.10 5.44
N SER A 134 -11.38 -3.85 6.54
CA SER A 134 -10.45 -4.98 6.63
C SER A 134 -10.65 -5.98 5.49
N ASN A 135 -11.89 -6.31 5.13
CA ASN A 135 -12.19 -7.20 4.02
C ASN A 135 -11.65 -6.68 2.67
N THR A 136 -11.83 -5.39 2.37
CA THR A 136 -11.29 -4.79 1.14
C THR A 136 -9.77 -4.76 1.15
N ILE A 137 -9.16 -4.49 2.30
CA ILE A 137 -7.70 -4.52 2.48
C ILE A 137 -7.17 -5.92 2.20
N ASP A 138 -7.72 -6.95 2.85
CA ASP A 138 -7.29 -8.34 2.70
C ASP A 138 -7.42 -8.81 1.24
N GLN A 139 -8.53 -8.47 0.58
CA GLN A 139 -8.72 -8.75 -0.84
C GLN A 139 -7.65 -8.07 -1.71
N ILE A 140 -7.40 -6.77 -1.54
CA ILE A 140 -6.36 -6.04 -2.28
C ILE A 140 -4.99 -6.69 -2.06
N LEU A 141 -4.60 -6.91 -0.79
CA LEU A 141 -3.32 -7.51 -0.42
C LEU A 141 -3.13 -8.91 -1.03
N SER A 142 -4.20 -9.71 -1.12
CA SER A 142 -4.17 -11.04 -1.73
C SER A 142 -3.91 -11.04 -3.24
N THR A 143 -4.08 -9.89 -3.91
CA THR A 143 -3.87 -9.75 -5.36
C THR A 143 -2.50 -9.22 -5.74
N PHE A 144 -1.64 -8.93 -4.76
CA PHE A 144 -0.30 -8.43 -5.05
C PHE A 144 0.54 -9.51 -5.75
N GLU A 145 1.15 -9.10 -6.85
CA GLU A 145 2.15 -9.87 -7.57
C GLU A 145 3.41 -9.04 -7.71
N PHE A 146 4.56 -9.63 -7.38
CA PHE A 146 5.88 -9.03 -7.54
C PHE A 146 6.60 -9.72 -8.69
N VAL A 147 6.89 -8.96 -9.73
CA VAL A 147 7.57 -9.41 -10.95
C VAL A 147 8.95 -8.80 -11.00
N LYS A 148 9.92 -9.47 -10.38
CA LYS A 148 11.38 -9.41 -10.62
C LYS A 148 12.12 -10.21 -9.56
#